data_AF-W0PG51-F1
#
_entry.id   AF-W0PG51-F1
#
_cell.length_a   1.000
_cell.length_b   1.000
_cell.length_c   1.000
_cell.angle_alpha   90.00
_cell.angle_beta   90.00
_cell.angle_gamma   90.00
#
_symmetry.space_group_name_H-M   'P 1'
#
loop_
_entity.id
_entity.type
_entity.pdbx_description
1 polymer ?
#
loop_
_entity_poly.entity_id
_entity_poly.type
_entity_poly.pdbx_seq_one_letter_code
_entity_poly.pdbx_strand_id
1 'polypeptide(L)'
;MNVNLISLESSATCSSVALLRYEGGQSRITEQVSHQANGHAEQLLPMLDQLLGSAGLDRTAISGIVFGQGPGGFTGLRIAAGMAQGLGLGLDIPVFPVSSLLALAETVRTGASSACIVSLLDARMQEVFLACYRETGEGELLQVQAPCLIAAEQVPLWLSGISSTINADTNETTEDTIEDTIETSPPGNAARPGHPVTTNESSPIILVGSGVHVCPELTQLAGVRLVPDAQPRAAVMAGIGLRAWLTGRFIPADQAAPLYVRDKVAFTIKERGQGQGGNPRAVPLAVQPIAPGSEGPASPESQARSQAITTLQQTHTIRRMTQEDIDAVVNIERRVQSHPWTEGNFRDALNAGYEAWVVCHADQVVAFSLQLMAPDVAHLLLIGVKPDWQSKGIGGGLLAWGEERLLQQQLDSQLLEVRPSNAGAIAFYRRWGYEQIGVRKGYYPDGRGRSEDAWVLQKAVVS
;
A
#
# COMPACT_ATOMS: atom_id res chain seq x y z
N MET A 1 -18.53 -24.23 3.07
CA MET A 1 -17.10 -24.18 2.72
C MET A 1 -16.31 -24.40 3.99
N ASN A 2 -15.30 -25.27 3.96
CA ASN A 2 -14.40 -25.50 5.09
C ASN A 2 -13.03 -24.97 4.69
N VAL A 3 -12.45 -24.06 5.49
CA VAL A 3 -11.17 -23.40 5.18
C VAL A 3 -10.29 -23.44 6.43
N ASN A 4 -9.04 -23.86 6.26
CA ASN A 4 -8.03 -23.83 7.31
C ASN A 4 -6.89 -22.89 6.89
N LEU A 5 -6.73 -21.77 7.59
CA LEU A 5 -5.66 -20.80 7.32
C LEU A 5 -4.60 -20.88 8.42
N ILE A 6 -3.33 -20.89 8.01
CA ILE A 6 -2.20 -20.74 8.92
C ILE A 6 -1.70 -19.31 8.82
N SER A 7 -1.58 -18.63 9.96
CA SER A 7 -1.01 -17.28 10.04
C SER A 7 0.36 -17.30 10.69
N LEU A 8 1.33 -16.60 10.10
CA LEU A 8 2.73 -16.53 10.55
C LEU A 8 3.12 -15.08 10.81
N GLU A 9 3.51 -14.74 12.03
CA GLU A 9 3.93 -13.40 12.40
C GLU A 9 5.26 -13.46 13.17
N SER A 10 6.28 -12.79 12.64
CA SER A 10 7.62 -12.73 13.25
C SER A 10 8.34 -11.40 13.01
N SER A 11 7.59 -10.34 12.72
CA SER A 11 8.10 -8.99 12.45
C SER A 11 8.47 -8.22 13.72
N ALA A 12 7.89 -8.56 14.88
CA ALA A 12 8.07 -7.85 16.14
C ALA A 12 8.94 -8.61 17.15
N THR A 13 8.84 -8.28 18.44
CA THR A 13 9.67 -8.88 19.51
C THR A 13 9.23 -10.28 19.89
N CYS A 14 7.99 -10.64 19.59
CA CYS A 14 7.48 -12.01 19.69
C CYS A 14 7.23 -12.58 18.29
N SER A 15 7.25 -13.91 18.21
CA SER A 15 6.78 -14.65 17.04
C SER A 15 5.54 -15.44 17.41
N SER A 16 4.58 -15.54 16.51
CA SER A 16 3.35 -16.28 16.72
C SER A 16 2.91 -17.03 15.47
N VAL A 17 2.20 -18.14 15.70
CA VAL A 17 1.52 -18.92 14.65
C VAL A 17 0.08 -19.10 15.08
N ALA A 18 -0.86 -18.94 14.15
CA ALA A 18 -2.26 -19.22 14.42
C ALA A 18 -2.86 -20.14 13.37
N LEU A 19 -3.78 -20.99 13.82
CA LEU A 19 -4.67 -21.77 12.98
C LEU A 19 -6.07 -21.14 13.07
N LEU A 20 -6.60 -20.71 11.94
CA LEU A 20 -8.01 -20.37 11.78
C LEU A 20 -8.72 -21.50 11.05
N ARG A 21 -9.83 -21.95 11.63
CA ARG A 21 -10.78 -22.88 11.00
C ARG A 21 -12.08 -22.14 10.73
N TYR A 22 -12.53 -22.17 9.49
CA TYR A 22 -13.81 -21.60 9.07
C TYR A 22 -14.72 -22.71 8.54
N GLU A 23 -15.79 -22.99 9.27
CA GLU A 23 -16.74 -24.08 8.97
C GLU A 23 -18.16 -23.59 9.25
N GLY A 24 -19.10 -23.85 8.33
CA GLY A 24 -20.51 -23.51 8.54
C GLY A 24 -20.78 -22.02 8.79
N GLY A 25 -19.94 -21.12 8.28
CA GLY A 25 -20.08 -19.67 8.48
C GLY A 25 -19.44 -19.16 9.77
N GLN A 26 -18.85 -20.02 10.60
CA GLN A 26 -18.22 -19.67 11.86
C GLN A 26 -16.71 -19.84 11.78
N SER A 27 -15.97 -18.91 12.38
CA SER A 27 -14.52 -19.00 12.52
C SER A 27 -14.11 -19.35 13.95
N ARG A 28 -13.09 -20.19 14.08
CA ARG A 28 -12.39 -20.47 15.35
C ARG A 28 -10.90 -20.29 15.14
N ILE A 29 -10.27 -19.54 16.04
CA ILE A 29 -8.84 -19.23 15.98
C ILE A 29 -8.14 -19.87 17.19
N THR A 30 -6.98 -20.45 16.98
CA THR A 30 -6.09 -20.94 18.04
C THR A 30 -4.67 -20.51 17.72
N GLU A 31 -3.95 -20.00 18.71
CA GLU A 31 -2.64 -19.38 18.50
C GLU A 31 -1.61 -19.94 19.48
N GLN A 32 -0.37 -20.02 19.00
CA GLN A 32 0.84 -20.23 19.79
C GLN A 32 1.71 -19.00 19.68
N VAL A 33 2.30 -18.59 20.80
CA VAL A 33 3.15 -17.39 20.89
C VAL A 33 4.45 -17.75 21.57
N SER A 34 5.56 -17.35 20.96
CA SER A 34 6.89 -17.40 21.57
C SER A 34 7.39 -15.99 21.84
N HIS A 35 7.75 -15.75 23.09
CA HIS A 35 8.38 -14.50 23.55
C HIS A 35 9.91 -14.55 23.49
N GLN A 36 10.49 -15.58 22.85
CA GLN A 36 11.93 -15.68 22.69
C GLN A 36 12.39 -14.70 21.61
N ALA A 37 13.31 -13.81 21.98
CA ALA A 37 13.85 -12.79 21.08
C ALA A 37 14.81 -13.35 20.00
N ASN A 38 15.26 -14.60 20.15
CA ASN A 38 16.15 -15.28 19.22
C ASN A 38 15.52 -16.60 18.74
N GLY A 39 15.89 -17.06 17.55
CA GLY A 39 15.48 -18.38 17.05
C GLY A 39 14.08 -18.44 16.43
N HIS A 40 13.50 -17.32 15.97
CA HIS A 40 12.15 -17.31 15.38
C HIS A 40 11.96 -18.39 14.29
N ALA A 41 12.96 -18.59 13.42
CA ALA A 41 12.92 -19.63 12.38
C ALA A 41 12.79 -21.04 12.94
N GLU A 42 13.43 -21.30 14.08
CA GLU A 42 13.44 -22.60 14.76
C GLU A 42 12.13 -22.87 15.51
N GLN A 43 11.36 -21.84 15.83
CA GLN A 43 10.16 -21.94 16.67
C GLN A 43 8.84 -21.97 15.87
N LEU A 44 8.76 -21.29 14.72
CA LEU A 44 7.50 -21.21 13.94
C LEU A 44 7.01 -22.58 13.45
N LEU A 45 7.92 -23.41 12.89
CA LEU A 45 7.54 -24.74 12.41
C LEU A 45 7.05 -25.67 13.53
N PRO A 46 7.74 -25.79 14.69
CA PRO A 46 7.21 -26.54 15.83
C PRO A 46 5.86 -26.02 16.35
N MET A 47 5.65 -24.70 16.40
CA MET A 47 4.36 -24.12 16.80
C MET A 47 3.25 -24.49 15.82
N LEU A 48 3.54 -24.47 14.51
CA LEU A 48 2.63 -24.94 13.47
C LEU A 48 2.28 -26.42 13.66
N ASP A 49 3.27 -27.28 13.83
CA ASP A 49 3.06 -28.73 14.00
C ASP A 49 2.24 -29.03 15.26
N GLN A 50 2.47 -28.30 16.36
CA GLN A 50 1.66 -28.42 17.58
C GLN A 50 0.20 -27.99 17.37
N LEU A 51 -0.04 -26.90 16.64
CA LEU A 51 -1.40 -26.44 16.33
C LEU A 51 -2.15 -27.44 15.46
N LEU A 52 -1.51 -27.95 14.40
CA LEU A 52 -2.09 -28.96 13.53
C LEU A 52 -2.36 -30.26 14.28
N GLY A 53 -1.38 -30.74 15.05
CA GLY A 53 -1.51 -31.96 15.86
C GLY A 53 -2.63 -31.86 16.90
N SER A 54 -2.75 -30.72 17.59
CA SER A 54 -3.82 -30.48 18.57
C SER A 54 -5.21 -30.38 17.92
N ALA A 55 -5.26 -29.96 16.66
CA ALA A 55 -6.49 -29.91 15.86
C ALA A 55 -6.81 -31.24 15.15
N GLY A 56 -5.92 -32.24 15.21
CA GLY A 56 -6.04 -33.49 14.45
C GLY A 56 -5.96 -33.30 12.95
N LEU A 57 -5.25 -32.26 12.48
CA LEU A 57 -5.12 -31.92 11.06
C LEU A 57 -3.75 -32.34 10.52
N ASP A 58 -3.75 -32.81 9.28
CA ASP A 58 -2.53 -32.96 8.48
C ASP A 58 -2.21 -31.66 7.71
N ARG A 59 -0.96 -31.48 7.28
CA ARG A 59 -0.54 -30.30 6.50
C ARG A 59 -1.31 -30.14 5.19
N THR A 60 -1.76 -31.23 4.59
CA THR A 60 -2.61 -31.20 3.38
C THR A 60 -4.00 -30.61 3.62
N ALA A 61 -4.43 -30.48 4.87
CA ALA A 61 -5.69 -29.82 5.22
C ALA A 61 -5.60 -28.29 5.21
N ILE A 62 -4.40 -27.71 5.07
CA ILE A 62 -4.18 -26.26 5.03
C ILE A 62 -4.65 -25.74 3.68
N SER A 63 -5.50 -24.71 3.72
CA SER A 63 -6.06 -24.08 2.52
C SER A 63 -5.24 -22.87 2.04
N GLY A 64 -4.54 -22.19 2.95
CA GLY A 64 -3.73 -21.01 2.60
C GLY A 64 -2.85 -20.54 3.75
N ILE A 65 -1.82 -19.76 3.41
CA ILE A 65 -0.85 -19.22 4.38
C ILE A 65 -0.95 -17.69 4.45
N VAL A 66 -1.37 -17.17 5.58
CA VAL A 66 -1.30 -15.75 5.92
C VAL A 66 0.06 -15.45 6.54
N PHE A 67 0.71 -14.36 6.15
CA PHE A 67 2.01 -14.01 6.73
C PHE A 67 2.18 -12.51 6.93
N GLY A 68 2.88 -12.16 8.01
CA GLY A 68 3.32 -10.81 8.29
C GLY A 68 4.34 -10.36 7.26
N GLN A 69 3.91 -9.52 6.33
CA GLN A 69 4.76 -8.98 5.27
C GLN A 69 5.72 -7.91 5.80
N GLY A 70 5.35 -7.24 6.88
CA GLY A 70 6.09 -6.14 7.50
C GLY A 70 5.29 -4.84 7.51
N PRO A 71 5.92 -3.71 7.89
CA PRO A 71 7.32 -3.55 8.28
C PRO A 71 7.67 -4.16 9.65
N GLY A 72 8.97 -4.36 9.92
CA GLY A 72 9.47 -4.88 11.18
C GLY A 72 10.93 -5.35 11.11
N GLY A 73 11.32 -6.24 12.03
CA GLY A 73 12.65 -6.81 12.13
C GLY A 73 13.05 -7.59 10.87
N PHE A 74 14.15 -7.17 10.25
CA PHE A 74 14.62 -7.67 8.95
C PHE A 74 14.74 -9.21 8.84
N THR A 75 15.32 -9.84 9.85
CA THR A 75 15.44 -11.31 9.90
C THR A 75 14.07 -11.96 10.03
N GLY A 76 13.22 -11.41 10.90
CA GLY A 76 11.88 -11.89 11.17
C GLY A 76 10.97 -11.88 9.96
N LEU A 77 10.99 -10.81 9.16
CA LEU A 77 10.19 -10.72 7.94
C LEU A 77 10.55 -11.79 6.91
N ARG A 78 11.84 -12.07 6.74
CA ARG A 78 12.32 -13.10 5.79
C ARG A 78 11.94 -14.50 6.22
N ILE A 79 11.92 -14.74 7.53
CA ILE A 79 11.49 -16.03 8.07
C ILE A 79 10.02 -16.26 7.74
N ALA A 80 9.13 -15.30 8.05
CA ALA A 80 7.71 -15.41 7.74
C ALA A 80 7.45 -15.57 6.23
N ALA A 81 8.01 -14.69 5.40
CA ALA A 81 7.84 -14.74 3.96
C ALA A 81 8.41 -16.02 3.34
N GLY A 82 9.61 -16.44 3.73
CA GLY A 82 10.23 -17.67 3.24
C GLY A 82 9.48 -18.93 3.66
N MET A 83 8.96 -18.97 4.88
CA MET A 83 8.11 -20.07 5.35
C MET A 83 6.76 -20.10 4.62
N ALA A 84 6.15 -18.93 4.38
CA ALA A 84 4.93 -18.82 3.59
C ALA A 84 5.12 -19.29 2.14
N GLN A 85 6.20 -18.84 1.50
CA GLN A 85 6.59 -19.30 0.16
C GLN A 85 6.82 -20.81 0.12
N GLY A 86 7.62 -21.35 1.07
CA GLY A 86 7.95 -22.77 1.11
C GLY A 86 6.73 -23.67 1.35
N LEU A 87 5.86 -23.30 2.30
CA LEU A 87 4.62 -24.04 2.56
C LEU A 87 3.62 -23.88 1.42
N GLY A 88 3.46 -22.66 0.89
CA GLY A 88 2.55 -22.37 -0.22
C GLY A 88 2.90 -23.14 -1.48
N LEU A 89 4.18 -23.15 -1.88
CA LEU A 89 4.67 -23.92 -3.02
C LEU A 89 4.58 -25.43 -2.77
N GLY A 90 4.94 -25.89 -1.57
CA GLY A 90 4.95 -27.32 -1.24
C GLY A 90 3.56 -27.96 -1.18
N LEU A 91 2.53 -27.16 -0.90
CA LEU A 91 1.14 -27.61 -0.81
C LEU A 91 0.27 -27.16 -2.00
N ASP A 92 0.83 -26.37 -2.93
CA ASP A 92 0.12 -25.74 -4.04
C ASP A 92 -1.08 -24.90 -3.58
N ILE A 93 -0.85 -24.04 -2.59
CA ILE A 93 -1.87 -23.19 -1.96
C ILE A 93 -1.49 -21.70 -2.02
N PRO A 94 -2.49 -20.80 -2.07
CA PRO A 94 -2.25 -19.35 -2.10
C PRO A 94 -1.70 -18.83 -0.77
N VAL A 95 -1.10 -17.64 -0.84
CA VAL A 95 -0.60 -16.92 0.33
C VAL A 95 -1.20 -15.52 0.45
N PHE A 96 -1.30 -15.03 1.67
CA PHE A 96 -2.00 -13.81 2.04
C PHE A 96 -1.04 -12.87 2.79
N PRO A 97 -0.43 -11.89 2.11
CA PRO A 97 0.41 -10.90 2.78
C PRO A 97 -0.44 -10.00 3.67
N VAL A 98 0.01 -9.77 4.90
CA VAL A 98 -0.65 -8.84 5.83
C VAL A 98 0.39 -7.87 6.40
N SER A 99 0.07 -6.58 6.34
CA SER A 99 0.87 -5.54 6.98
C SER A 99 0.90 -5.76 8.49
N SER A 100 2.10 -5.77 9.08
CA SER A 100 2.28 -5.89 10.53
C SER A 100 1.67 -4.70 11.27
N LEU A 101 1.67 -3.51 10.64
CA LEU A 101 1.00 -2.33 11.20
C LEU A 101 -0.52 -2.47 11.14
N LEU A 102 -1.09 -3.06 10.07
CA LEU A 102 -2.53 -3.33 10.01
C LEU A 102 -2.95 -4.36 11.07
N ALA A 103 -2.17 -5.43 11.21
CA ALA A 103 -2.41 -6.45 12.24
C ALA A 103 -2.35 -5.85 13.65
N LEU A 104 -1.46 -4.87 13.87
CA LEU A 104 -1.38 -4.14 15.13
C LEU A 104 -2.61 -3.25 15.35
N ALA A 105 -3.06 -2.52 14.33
CA ALA A 105 -4.25 -1.68 14.42
C ALA A 105 -5.51 -2.50 14.77
N GLU A 106 -5.66 -3.68 14.17
CA GLU A 106 -6.80 -4.58 14.42
C GLU A 106 -6.86 -5.09 15.88
N THR A 107 -5.76 -5.05 16.65
CA THR A 107 -5.76 -5.44 18.08
C THR A 107 -6.53 -4.49 18.99
N VAL A 108 -6.73 -3.23 18.56
CA VAL A 108 -7.30 -2.15 19.38
C VAL A 108 -8.58 -1.57 18.78
N ARG A 109 -9.19 -2.29 17.83
CA ARG A 109 -10.49 -1.89 17.28
C ARG A 109 -11.51 -1.69 18.39
N THR A 110 -12.25 -0.60 18.26
CA THR A 110 -13.26 -0.15 19.20
C THR A 110 -14.67 -0.48 18.72
N GLY A 111 -14.87 -0.66 17.42
CA GLY A 111 -16.19 -0.73 16.80
C GLY A 111 -16.88 0.63 16.71
N ALA A 112 -16.25 1.71 17.20
CA ALA A 112 -16.74 3.07 17.08
C ALA A 112 -16.38 3.61 15.70
N SER A 113 -17.40 4.00 14.93
CA SER A 113 -17.18 4.69 13.66
C SER A 113 -16.43 5.99 13.92
N SER A 114 -15.35 6.24 13.17
CA SER A 114 -14.49 7.44 13.21
C SER A 114 -13.24 7.42 14.11
N ALA A 115 -12.91 6.35 14.82
CA ALA A 115 -11.63 6.27 15.54
C ALA A 115 -10.44 6.17 14.55
N CYS A 116 -9.38 7.00 14.69
CA CYS A 116 -8.08 6.76 14.03
C CYS A 116 -7.19 5.95 14.97
N ILE A 117 -6.64 4.88 14.41
CA ILE A 117 -5.69 3.99 15.04
C ILE A 117 -4.35 4.21 14.36
N VAL A 118 -3.38 4.74 15.08
CA VAL A 118 -2.02 4.96 14.61
C VAL A 118 -1.15 3.84 15.14
N SER A 119 -0.68 2.98 14.24
CA SER A 119 0.27 1.93 14.57
C SER A 119 1.69 2.45 14.52
N LEU A 120 2.45 2.18 15.58
CA LEU A 120 3.84 2.59 15.76
C LEU A 120 4.67 1.37 16.14
N LEU A 121 5.66 1.00 15.31
CA LEU A 121 6.64 -0.03 15.64
C LEU A 121 8.04 0.58 15.71
N ASP A 122 8.81 0.24 16.75
CA ASP A 122 10.22 0.67 16.89
C ASP A 122 11.05 0.19 15.69
N ALA A 123 11.51 1.13 14.85
CA ALA A 123 12.37 0.85 13.69
C ALA A 123 13.86 0.91 14.04
N ARG A 124 14.18 1.07 15.34
CA ARG A 124 15.50 1.41 15.90
C ARG A 124 15.96 2.80 15.48
N MET A 125 17.09 3.23 16.05
CA MET A 125 17.77 4.47 15.65
C MET A 125 16.93 5.74 15.80
N GLN A 126 16.07 5.80 16.83
CA GLN A 126 15.15 6.92 17.05
C GLN A 126 14.16 7.13 15.88
N GLU A 127 13.79 6.04 15.21
CA GLU A 127 12.82 6.02 14.13
C GLU A 127 11.71 5.02 14.45
N VAL A 128 10.54 5.26 13.88
CA VAL A 128 9.38 4.37 13.99
C VAL A 128 8.80 4.08 12.61
N PHE A 129 8.33 2.85 12.43
CA PHE A 129 7.40 2.53 11.35
C PHE A 129 6.01 3.00 11.78
N LEU A 130 5.36 3.77 10.91
CA LEU A 130 4.08 4.43 11.19
C LEU A 130 3.06 4.11 10.11
N ALA A 131 1.80 3.92 10.51
CA ALA A 131 0.61 3.96 9.66
C ALA A 131 -0.59 4.47 10.48
N CYS A 132 -1.56 5.17 9.88
CA CYS A 132 -2.89 5.42 10.49
C CYS A 132 -3.96 4.71 9.69
N TYR A 133 -4.91 4.17 10.42
CA TYR A 133 -6.12 3.55 9.93
C TYR A 133 -7.35 4.20 10.56
N ARG A 134 -8.48 4.19 9.88
CA ARG A 134 -9.76 4.69 10.38
C ARG A 134 -10.82 3.60 10.35
N GLU A 135 -11.62 3.51 11.41
CA GLU A 135 -12.80 2.64 11.46
C GLU A 135 -13.96 3.24 10.66
N THR A 136 -14.45 2.54 9.63
CA THR A 136 -15.53 3.02 8.72
C THR A 136 -16.88 2.32 8.94
N GLY A 137 -17.00 1.42 9.92
CA GLY A 137 -18.22 0.63 10.15
C GLY A 137 -18.41 -0.58 9.22
N GLU A 138 -17.74 -0.62 8.05
CA GLU A 138 -17.85 -1.70 7.06
C GLU A 138 -16.98 -2.94 7.34
N GLY A 139 -16.61 -3.15 8.61
CA GLY A 139 -15.87 -4.35 9.03
C GLY A 139 -14.37 -4.37 8.71
N GLU A 140 -13.88 -3.56 7.76
CA GLU A 140 -12.45 -3.35 7.47
C GLU A 140 -11.96 -1.97 7.95
N LEU A 141 -10.64 -1.87 8.19
CA LEU A 141 -9.98 -0.62 8.51
C LEU A 141 -9.56 0.10 7.22
N LEU A 142 -9.96 1.36 7.07
CA LEU A 142 -9.50 2.22 5.98
C LEU A 142 -8.08 2.71 6.26
N GLN A 143 -7.14 2.48 5.34
CA GLN A 143 -5.79 3.02 5.44
C GLN A 143 -5.80 4.52 5.11
N VAL A 144 -5.47 5.35 6.11
CA VAL A 144 -5.37 6.80 5.96
C VAL A 144 -3.94 7.22 5.64
N GLN A 145 -2.97 6.56 6.27
CA GLN A 145 -1.54 6.74 6.00
C GLN A 145 -0.92 5.36 5.76
N ALA A 146 -0.37 5.16 4.57
CA ALA A 146 0.38 3.96 4.22
C ALA A 146 1.62 3.79 5.11
N PRO A 147 2.10 2.55 5.33
CA PRO A 147 3.33 2.28 6.08
C PRO A 147 4.49 3.16 5.62
N CYS A 148 5.03 3.96 6.53
CA CYS A 148 6.19 4.81 6.29
C CYS A 148 7.18 4.74 7.44
N LEU A 149 8.41 5.21 7.20
CA LEU A 149 9.44 5.40 8.22
C LEU A 149 9.50 6.87 8.59
N ILE A 150 9.41 7.20 9.89
CA ILE A 150 9.48 8.57 10.39
C ILE A 150 10.41 8.64 11.61
N ALA A 151 11.07 9.78 11.81
CA ALA A 151 11.82 10.03 13.04
C ALA A 151 10.86 10.12 14.24
N ALA A 152 11.25 9.52 15.37
CA ALA A 152 10.43 9.48 16.59
C ALA A 152 10.03 10.88 17.08
N GLU A 153 10.94 11.84 16.99
CA GLU A 153 10.73 13.26 17.35
C GLU A 153 9.70 13.99 16.47
N GLN A 154 9.38 13.45 15.28
CA GLN A 154 8.41 14.05 14.36
C GLN A 154 7.00 13.51 14.53
N VAL A 155 6.83 12.42 15.28
CA VAL A 155 5.52 11.79 15.50
C VAL A 155 4.52 12.75 16.15
N PRO A 156 4.87 13.53 17.20
CA PRO A 156 3.91 14.46 17.81
C PRO A 156 3.45 15.56 16.85
N LEU A 157 4.36 16.10 16.03
CA LEU A 157 4.03 17.08 15.02
C LEU A 157 3.09 16.49 13.97
N TRP A 158 3.38 15.28 13.49
CA TRP A 158 2.52 14.57 12.54
C TRP A 158 1.13 14.31 13.12
N LEU A 159 1.04 13.86 14.38
CA LEU A 159 -0.23 13.64 15.08
C LEU A 159 -1.05 14.92 15.21
N SER A 160 -0.41 16.06 15.48
CA SER A 160 -1.12 17.35 15.60
C SER A 160 -1.87 17.75 14.32
N GLY A 161 -1.32 17.41 13.15
CA GLY A 161 -2.00 17.62 11.87
C GLY A 161 -3.18 16.68 11.64
N ILE A 162 -3.14 15.51 12.25
CA ILE A 162 -4.20 14.52 12.18
C ILE A 162 -5.34 14.86 13.15
N SER A 163 -5.02 15.22 14.39
CA SER A 163 -6.01 15.61 15.41
C SER A 163 -6.79 16.85 15.02
N SER A 164 -6.14 17.86 14.43
CA SER A 164 -6.81 19.07 13.93
C SER A 164 -7.85 18.77 12.87
N THR A 165 -7.65 17.67 12.16
CA THR A 165 -8.54 17.25 11.11
C THR A 165 -9.65 16.33 11.63
N ILE A 166 -9.35 15.37 12.51
CA ILE A 166 -10.35 14.51 13.15
C ILE A 166 -11.37 15.31 13.99
N ASN A 167 -10.94 16.40 14.63
CA ASN A 167 -11.84 17.29 15.37
C ASN A 167 -12.72 18.19 14.47
N ALA A 168 -12.39 18.33 13.18
CA ALA A 168 -13.25 19.02 12.22
C ALA A 168 -14.44 18.13 11.82
N ASP A 169 -14.21 16.82 11.68
CA ASP A 169 -15.24 15.82 11.33
C ASP A 169 -16.33 15.66 12.41
N THR A 170 -15.97 15.77 13.70
CA THR A 170 -16.92 15.57 14.80
C THR A 170 -17.88 16.74 15.00
N ASN A 171 -17.48 17.97 14.63
CA ASN A 171 -18.33 19.16 14.74
C ASN A 171 -19.40 19.27 13.64
N GLU A 172 -19.23 18.61 12.48
CA GLU A 172 -20.25 18.61 11.42
C GLU A 172 -21.45 17.67 11.72
N THR A 173 -21.30 16.75 12.68
CA THR A 173 -22.37 15.82 13.10
C THR A 173 -23.21 16.27 14.30
N THR A 174 -23.01 17.49 14.81
CA THR A 174 -23.76 18.03 15.96
C THR A 174 -24.54 19.31 15.63
N GLU A 175 -25.36 19.29 14.59
CA GLU A 175 -26.52 20.18 14.47
C GLU A 175 -27.75 19.32 14.15
N ASP A 176 -28.32 18.69 15.18
CA ASP A 176 -29.75 18.49 15.37
C ASP A 176 -30.00 17.51 16.51
N THR A 177 -30.32 18.03 17.70
CA THR A 177 -31.49 17.67 18.54
C THR A 177 -31.35 18.39 19.88
N ILE A 178 -32.28 19.32 20.15
CA ILE A 178 -32.45 20.07 21.40
C ILE A 178 -33.11 19.15 22.44
N GLU A 179 -32.70 19.18 23.72
CA GLU A 179 -33.60 19.43 24.87
C GLU A 179 -32.88 19.38 26.24
N ASP A 180 -33.20 20.39 27.06
CA ASP A 180 -33.00 20.49 28.51
C ASP A 180 -33.31 19.17 29.22
N THR A 181 -32.48 18.73 30.18
CA THR A 181 -32.97 18.25 31.49
C THR A 181 -31.85 18.27 32.55
N ILE A 182 -32.27 18.72 33.72
CA ILE A 182 -31.60 19.02 34.98
C ILE A 182 -31.00 17.78 35.70
N GLU A 183 -29.94 18.05 36.48
CA GLU A 183 -29.34 17.30 37.59
C GLU A 183 -30.07 16.07 38.14
N THR A 184 -29.31 15.00 38.44
CA THR A 184 -29.13 14.48 39.81
C THR A 184 -28.04 13.39 39.86
N SER A 185 -27.05 13.54 40.75
CA SER A 185 -26.18 12.45 41.25
C SER A 185 -26.81 11.83 42.51
N PRO A 186 -26.51 10.56 42.92
CA PRO A 186 -25.35 10.25 43.81
C PRO A 186 -24.87 8.74 43.74
N PRO A 187 -24.16 8.15 44.73
CA PRO A 187 -22.72 8.31 45.05
C PRO A 187 -21.90 6.99 45.17
N GLY A 188 -20.57 7.09 44.96
CA GLY A 188 -19.51 6.46 45.77
C GLY A 188 -19.08 4.99 45.51
N ASN A 189 -17.78 4.75 45.28
CA ASN A 189 -16.90 4.17 46.30
C ASN A 189 -15.38 4.26 46.01
N ALA A 190 -14.65 4.71 47.03
CA ALA A 190 -13.24 4.57 47.44
C ALA A 190 -12.10 4.30 46.42
N ALA A 191 -11.19 5.28 46.33
CA ALA A 191 -9.84 5.19 45.78
C ALA A 191 -8.81 4.63 46.79
N ARG A 192 -7.75 3.99 46.28
CA ARG A 192 -6.42 3.88 46.91
C ARG A 192 -5.36 4.42 45.93
N PRO A 193 -4.24 5.00 46.41
CA PRO A 193 -3.45 5.93 45.62
C PRO A 193 -2.31 5.24 44.87
N GLY A 194 -2.27 5.50 43.57
CA GLY A 194 -1.15 5.25 42.66
C GLY A 194 -1.47 6.01 41.40
N HIS A 195 -0.60 6.95 41.01
CA HIS A 195 -0.77 7.93 39.92
C HIS A 195 -1.81 7.57 38.84
N PRO A 196 -2.89 8.36 38.67
CA PRO A 196 -3.80 8.14 37.57
C PRO A 196 -3.12 8.61 36.28
N VAL A 197 -2.66 7.66 35.47
CA VAL A 197 -2.65 7.88 34.02
C VAL A 197 -4.14 7.95 33.64
N THR A 198 -4.63 9.14 33.32
CA THR A 198 -6.02 9.34 32.91
C THR A 198 -6.22 8.69 31.54
N THR A 199 -6.57 7.40 31.52
CA THR A 199 -6.97 6.69 30.30
C THR A 199 -8.36 7.15 29.92
N ASN A 200 -8.44 8.13 29.03
CA ASN A 200 -9.69 8.63 28.47
C ASN A 200 -10.18 7.62 27.42
N GLU A 201 -11.06 6.69 27.82
CA GLU A 201 -11.58 5.59 26.98
C GLU A 201 -12.32 6.06 25.71
N SER A 202 -12.71 7.33 25.66
CA SER A 202 -13.46 7.95 24.56
C SER A 202 -12.60 8.77 23.58
N SER A 203 -11.27 8.60 23.61
CA SER A 203 -10.38 9.37 22.74
C SER A 203 -10.51 8.91 21.27
N PRO A 204 -10.67 9.83 20.30
CA PRO A 204 -10.82 9.47 18.89
C PRO A 204 -9.51 8.97 18.24
N ILE A 205 -8.39 9.06 18.97
CA ILE A 205 -7.07 8.64 18.50
C ILE A 205 -6.46 7.62 19.45
N ILE A 206 -6.05 6.48 18.89
CA ILE A 206 -5.38 5.39 19.59
C ILE A 206 -3.98 5.21 19.00
N LEU A 207 -2.92 5.36 19.80
CA LEU A 207 -1.55 5.00 19.40
C LEU A 207 -1.24 3.62 19.94
N VAL A 208 -0.90 2.70 19.05
CA VAL A 208 -0.73 1.29 19.37
C VAL A 208 0.64 0.80 18.92
N GLY A 209 1.33 0.04 19.77
CA GLY A 209 2.59 -0.63 19.45
C GLY A 209 3.85 -0.07 20.11
N SER A 210 4.94 -0.82 19.96
CA SER A 210 6.21 -0.58 20.64
C SER A 210 6.87 0.76 20.30
N GLY A 211 6.52 1.36 19.17
CA GLY A 211 7.03 2.67 18.77
C GLY A 211 6.63 3.79 19.75
N VAL A 212 5.57 3.59 20.55
CA VAL A 212 5.19 4.54 21.61
C VAL A 212 6.30 4.67 22.66
N HIS A 213 7.00 3.59 22.99
CA HIS A 213 8.08 3.61 24.00
C HIS A 213 9.31 4.42 23.57
N VAL A 214 9.54 4.59 22.27
CA VAL A 214 10.67 5.38 21.74
C VAL A 214 10.29 6.83 21.45
N CYS A 215 9.03 7.21 21.67
CA CYS A 215 8.51 8.56 21.50
C CYS A 215 7.98 9.10 22.86
N PRO A 216 8.87 9.50 23.80
CA PRO A 216 8.48 9.85 25.16
C PRO A 216 7.48 11.01 25.24
N GLU A 217 7.53 11.93 24.27
CA GLU A 217 6.64 13.09 24.15
C GLU A 217 5.16 12.69 23.99
N LEU A 218 4.87 11.49 23.47
CA LEU A 218 3.49 11.00 23.29
C LEU A 218 2.75 10.79 24.61
N THR A 219 3.47 10.51 25.70
CA THR A 219 2.88 10.29 27.04
C THR A 219 2.24 11.55 27.62
N GLN A 220 2.57 12.73 27.06
CA GLN A 220 2.08 14.03 27.50
C GLN A 220 0.94 14.57 26.63
N LEU A 221 0.58 13.89 25.54
CA LEU A 221 -0.49 14.32 24.63
C LEU A 221 -1.87 14.05 25.25
N ALA A 222 -2.69 15.09 25.36
CA ALA A 222 -4.08 14.97 25.77
C ALA A 222 -4.95 14.42 24.62
N GLY A 223 -6.03 13.71 24.95
CA GLY A 223 -7.00 13.21 23.96
C GLY A 223 -6.50 12.04 23.11
N VAL A 224 -5.48 11.33 23.59
CA VAL A 224 -4.88 10.17 22.92
C VAL A 224 -4.87 8.97 23.86
N ARG A 225 -5.31 7.81 23.39
CA ARG A 225 -5.17 6.53 24.10
C ARG A 225 -3.89 5.83 23.68
N LEU A 226 -3.04 5.47 24.63
CA LEU A 226 -1.80 4.74 24.36
C LEU A 226 -1.95 3.25 24.68
N VAL A 227 -1.50 2.39 23.76
CA VAL A 227 -1.45 0.93 23.92
C VAL A 227 -0.05 0.44 23.50
N PRO A 228 0.99 0.77 24.29
CA PRO A 228 2.38 0.63 23.87
C PRO A 228 2.88 -0.81 23.82
N ASP A 229 2.23 -1.71 24.57
CA ASP A 229 2.65 -3.12 24.69
C ASP A 229 1.93 -4.05 23.70
N ALA A 230 1.02 -3.50 22.89
CA ALA A 230 0.40 -4.26 21.81
C ALA A 230 1.46 -4.71 20.80
N GLN A 231 1.27 -5.92 20.27
CA GLN A 231 2.14 -6.54 19.28
C GLN A 231 1.30 -7.03 18.11
N PRO A 232 1.83 -7.06 16.87
CA PRO A 232 1.20 -7.79 15.79
C PRO A 232 1.13 -9.29 16.17
N ARG A 233 -0.01 -9.91 15.89
CA ARG A 233 -0.32 -11.28 16.32
C ARG A 233 -0.87 -12.10 15.17
N ALA A 234 -0.40 -13.33 15.04
CA ALA A 234 -0.89 -14.27 14.03
C ALA A 234 -2.40 -14.52 14.18
N ALA A 235 -2.94 -14.54 15.40
CA ALA A 235 -4.39 -14.67 15.62
C ALA A 235 -5.19 -13.56 14.95
N VAL A 236 -4.70 -12.32 15.00
CA VAL A 236 -5.36 -11.16 14.40
C VAL A 236 -5.23 -11.20 12.88
N MET A 237 -4.04 -11.55 12.38
CA MET A 237 -3.81 -11.76 10.95
C MET A 237 -4.74 -12.82 10.36
N ALA A 238 -5.08 -13.86 11.12
CA ALA A 238 -5.96 -14.91 10.63
C ALA A 238 -7.34 -14.36 10.24
N GLY A 239 -7.90 -13.43 11.02
CA GLY A 239 -9.16 -12.76 10.69
C GLY A 239 -9.08 -11.92 9.41
N ILE A 240 -7.97 -11.19 9.23
CA ILE A 240 -7.69 -10.42 8.00
C ILE A 240 -7.59 -11.37 6.80
N GLY A 241 -6.83 -12.46 6.95
CA GLY A 241 -6.65 -13.48 5.94
C GLY A 241 -7.95 -14.19 5.56
N LEU A 242 -8.87 -14.43 6.51
CA LEU A 242 -10.19 -14.97 6.20
C LEU A 242 -11.02 -14.01 5.33
N ARG A 243 -11.01 -12.71 5.63
CA ARG A 243 -11.69 -11.71 4.77
C ARG A 243 -11.06 -11.66 3.38
N ALA A 244 -9.75 -11.70 3.30
CA ALA A 244 -9.01 -11.75 2.04
C ALA A 244 -9.36 -13.02 1.23
N TRP A 245 -9.41 -14.19 1.88
CA TRP A 245 -9.87 -15.45 1.28
C TRP A 245 -11.27 -15.35 0.70
N LEU A 246 -12.23 -14.87 1.50
CA LEU A 246 -13.64 -14.75 1.09
C LEU A 246 -13.84 -13.76 -0.06
N THR A 247 -12.92 -12.81 -0.23
CA THR A 247 -12.95 -11.80 -1.30
C THR A 247 -12.02 -12.12 -2.47
N GLY A 248 -11.33 -13.27 -2.45
CA GLY A 248 -10.40 -13.66 -3.52
C GLY A 248 -9.11 -12.83 -3.59
N ARG A 249 -8.73 -12.14 -2.52
CA ARG A 249 -7.50 -11.33 -2.41
C ARG A 249 -6.36 -12.20 -1.89
N PHE A 250 -5.54 -12.74 -2.79
CA PHE A 250 -4.33 -13.50 -2.46
C PHE A 250 -3.31 -13.41 -3.59
N ILE A 251 -2.06 -13.81 -3.30
CA ILE A 251 -1.00 -13.89 -4.28
C ILE A 251 -0.51 -15.34 -4.45
N PRO A 252 0.08 -15.67 -5.61
CA PRO A 252 0.86 -16.90 -5.79
C PRO A 252 1.99 -17.01 -4.75
N ALA A 253 2.28 -18.24 -4.30
CA ALA A 253 3.25 -18.48 -3.23
C ALA A 253 4.68 -18.03 -3.59
N ASP A 254 5.08 -18.08 -4.86
CA ASP A 254 6.38 -17.61 -5.35
C ASP A 254 6.54 -16.08 -5.26
N GLN A 255 5.44 -15.34 -5.16
CA GLN A 255 5.45 -13.89 -4.96
C GLN A 255 5.53 -13.47 -3.47
N ALA A 256 5.52 -14.41 -2.52
CA ALA A 256 5.61 -14.07 -1.11
C ALA A 256 6.96 -13.39 -0.79
N ALA A 257 6.92 -12.10 -0.50
CA ALA A 257 8.12 -11.30 -0.24
C ALA A 257 7.89 -10.29 0.91
N PRO A 258 8.93 -9.98 1.71
CA PRO A 258 8.87 -8.92 2.71
C PRO A 258 8.58 -7.55 2.12
N LEU A 259 7.85 -6.72 2.88
CA LEU A 259 7.67 -5.29 2.64
C LEU A 259 8.79 -4.51 3.37
N TYR A 260 9.70 -3.92 2.61
CA TYR A 260 10.76 -3.06 3.15
C TYR A 260 10.36 -1.59 3.04
N VAL A 261 10.09 -0.96 4.19
CA VAL A 261 9.72 0.46 4.28
C VAL A 261 10.95 1.37 4.49
N ARG A 262 12.13 0.78 4.74
CA ARG A 262 13.40 1.49 4.86
C ARG A 262 14.20 1.30 3.58
N ASP A 263 14.25 2.32 2.74
CA ASP A 263 14.94 2.28 1.44
C ASP A 263 16.45 2.03 1.58
N LYS A 264 17.07 2.57 2.65
CA LYS A 264 18.53 2.53 2.82
C LYS A 264 18.93 2.25 4.26
N VAL A 265 19.54 1.08 4.47
CA VAL A 265 19.96 0.62 5.80
C VAL A 265 21.42 1.00 6.10
N ALA A 266 22.24 1.28 5.08
CA ALA A 266 23.64 1.69 5.24
C ALA A 266 24.14 2.56 4.08
N PHE A 267 25.04 3.49 4.37
CA PHE A 267 25.81 4.21 3.36
C PHE A 267 26.83 3.28 2.69
N THR A 268 27.02 3.45 1.38
CA THR A 268 28.04 2.78 0.58
C THR A 268 29.46 3.19 1.01
N ILE A 269 30.47 2.41 0.62
CA ILE A 269 31.88 2.70 0.91
C ILE A 269 32.27 4.10 0.40
N LYS A 270 31.76 4.49 -0.78
CA LYS A 270 32.01 5.80 -1.39
C LYS A 270 31.39 6.94 -0.58
N GLU A 271 30.17 6.78 -0.11
CA GLU A 271 29.45 7.76 0.72
C GLU A 271 30.11 7.91 2.11
N ARG A 272 30.57 6.80 2.70
CA ARG A 272 31.39 6.82 3.92
C ARG A 272 32.71 7.55 3.71
N GLY A 273 33.36 7.35 2.56
CA GLY A 273 34.54 8.09 2.15
C GLY A 273 34.29 9.59 1.92
N GLN A 274 33.03 10.00 1.70
CA GLN A 274 32.59 11.39 1.58
C GLN A 274 32.15 12.01 2.93
N GLY A 275 32.41 11.32 4.04
CA GLY A 275 32.09 11.80 5.38
C GLY A 275 30.70 11.44 5.90
N GLN A 276 29.90 10.65 5.15
CA GLN A 276 28.63 10.14 5.67
C GLN A 276 28.87 8.94 6.59
N GLY A 277 28.76 9.16 7.91
CA GLY A 277 28.84 8.13 8.94
C GLY A 277 27.45 7.72 9.46
N GLY A 278 27.33 6.51 10.01
CA GLY A 278 26.07 5.98 10.57
C GLY A 278 25.15 5.37 9.52
N ASN A 279 23.85 5.25 9.84
CA ASN A 279 22.83 4.83 8.86
C ASN A 279 22.06 6.07 8.37
N PRO A 280 21.57 6.04 7.11
CA PRO A 280 20.68 7.08 6.59
C PRO A 280 19.46 7.28 7.50
N ARG A 281 19.12 8.55 7.78
CA ARG A 281 17.94 8.91 8.58
C ARG A 281 16.68 8.95 7.72
N ALA A 282 15.53 8.72 8.35
CA ALA A 282 14.21 8.92 7.78
C ALA A 282 14.05 10.34 7.23
N VAL A 283 13.40 10.44 6.07
CA VAL A 283 13.02 11.74 5.49
C VAL A 283 11.85 12.29 6.31
N PRO A 284 11.83 13.60 6.65
CA PRO A 284 10.70 14.20 7.34
C PRO A 284 9.38 13.93 6.62
N LEU A 285 8.40 13.36 7.34
CA LEU A 285 7.08 13.11 6.78
C LEU A 285 6.30 14.44 6.73
N ALA A 286 5.84 14.83 5.54
CA ALA A 286 4.96 15.99 5.40
C ALA A 286 3.61 15.70 6.07
N VAL A 287 3.13 16.64 6.88
CA VAL A 287 1.82 16.56 7.53
C VAL A 287 0.73 16.77 6.48
N GLN A 288 -0.11 15.77 6.22
CA GLN A 288 -1.28 15.90 5.36
C GLN A 288 -2.57 15.90 6.20
N PRO A 289 -3.47 16.90 6.08
CA PRO A 289 -4.74 16.93 6.79
C PRO A 289 -5.72 15.85 6.24
N ILE A 290 -6.43 15.14 7.14
CA ILE A 290 -7.37 14.02 6.84
C ILE A 290 -8.84 14.48 6.61
N ALA A 291 -9.17 15.24 5.56
CA ALA A 291 -10.50 15.91 5.49
C ALA A 291 -11.74 15.01 5.77
N PRO A 292 -12.83 15.55 6.36
CA PRO A 292 -14.07 14.81 6.63
C PRO A 292 -14.70 14.25 5.36
N GLY A 293 -15.24 13.04 5.48
CA GLY A 293 -16.28 12.54 4.57
C GLY A 293 -15.91 12.36 3.09
N SER A 294 -14.64 12.37 2.72
CA SER A 294 -14.22 12.26 1.31
C SER A 294 -13.13 11.20 1.15
N GLU A 295 -13.16 10.48 0.02
CA GLU A 295 -11.91 10.12 -0.67
C GLU A 295 -10.96 11.32 -0.50
N GLY A 296 -9.87 11.16 0.25
CA GLY A 296 -9.11 12.30 0.79
C GLY A 296 -8.72 13.30 -0.30
N PRO A 297 -8.39 14.57 0.04
CA PRO A 297 -8.00 15.54 -0.97
C PRO A 297 -6.85 14.93 -1.75
N ALA A 298 -7.08 14.77 -3.06
CA ALA A 298 -6.15 14.22 -4.00
C ALA A 298 -4.72 14.67 -3.62
N SER A 299 -3.78 13.73 -3.43
CA SER A 299 -2.36 14.04 -3.28
C SER A 299 -1.93 15.09 -4.31
N PRO A 300 -0.86 15.89 -4.13
CA PRO A 300 -0.43 16.84 -5.17
C PRO A 300 -0.28 16.19 -6.55
N GLU A 301 0.09 14.91 -6.59
CA GLU A 301 0.09 14.08 -7.79
C GLU A 301 -1.31 13.75 -8.31
N SER A 302 -2.24 13.38 -7.44
CA SER A 302 -3.65 13.14 -7.79
C SER A 302 -4.38 14.43 -8.21
N GLN A 303 -4.05 15.59 -7.61
CA GLN A 303 -4.53 16.90 -8.05
C GLN A 303 -3.95 17.26 -9.40
N ALA A 304 -2.64 17.06 -9.61
CA ALA A 304 -2.00 17.27 -10.90
C ALA A 304 -2.59 16.35 -11.98
N ARG A 305 -2.88 15.08 -11.64
CA ARG A 305 -3.53 14.10 -12.51
C ARG A 305 -4.95 14.55 -12.87
N SER A 306 -5.77 14.86 -11.86
CA SER A 306 -7.14 15.35 -12.03
C SER A 306 -7.21 16.65 -12.83
N GLN A 307 -6.30 17.59 -12.56
CA GLN A 307 -6.19 18.85 -13.30
C GLN A 307 -5.77 18.62 -14.75
N ALA A 308 -4.82 17.72 -15.00
CA ALA A 308 -4.38 17.40 -16.36
C ALA A 308 -5.50 16.72 -17.17
N ILE A 309 -6.26 15.80 -16.55
CA ILE A 309 -7.43 15.17 -17.17
C ILE A 309 -8.49 16.23 -17.48
N THR A 310 -8.84 17.08 -16.51
CA THR A 310 -9.84 18.14 -16.67
C THR A 310 -9.45 19.12 -17.78
N THR A 311 -8.19 19.56 -17.79
CA THR A 311 -7.66 20.48 -18.81
C THR A 311 -7.71 19.86 -20.21
N LEU A 312 -7.41 18.56 -20.31
CA LEU A 312 -7.51 17.83 -21.58
C LEU A 312 -8.97 17.76 -22.05
N GLN A 313 -9.90 17.39 -21.16
CA GLN A 313 -11.32 17.23 -21.46
C GLN A 313 -12.04 18.55 -21.81
N GLN A 314 -11.52 19.70 -21.39
CA GLN A 314 -12.06 21.00 -21.78
C GLN A 314 -12.00 21.27 -23.29
N THR A 315 -11.01 20.69 -23.99
CA THR A 315 -10.72 21.02 -25.39
C THR A 315 -10.69 19.79 -26.30
N HIS A 316 -10.78 18.59 -25.72
CA HIS A 316 -10.66 17.31 -26.42
C HIS A 316 -11.60 16.27 -25.81
N THR A 317 -11.98 15.28 -26.61
CA THR A 317 -12.71 14.11 -26.15
C THR A 317 -11.75 12.93 -25.96
N ILE A 318 -11.79 12.29 -24.80
CA ILE A 318 -11.04 11.05 -24.54
C ILE A 318 -12.03 9.89 -24.58
N ARG A 319 -11.75 8.85 -25.37
CA ARG A 319 -12.61 7.66 -25.48
C ARG A 319 -11.80 6.40 -25.75
N ARG A 320 -12.41 5.23 -25.54
CA ARG A 320 -11.81 3.94 -25.90
C ARG A 320 -11.46 3.94 -27.39
N MET A 321 -10.29 3.38 -27.69
CA MET A 321 -9.88 3.11 -29.06
C MET A 321 -10.74 1.99 -29.63
N THR A 322 -11.18 2.16 -30.86
CA THR A 322 -11.95 1.18 -31.62
C THR A 322 -11.18 0.74 -32.86
N GLN A 323 -11.68 -0.30 -33.53
CA GLN A 323 -11.09 -0.77 -34.80
C GLN A 323 -11.09 0.31 -35.89
N GLU A 324 -12.01 1.27 -35.84
CA GLU A 324 -12.10 2.39 -36.80
C GLU A 324 -10.99 3.44 -36.61
N ASP A 325 -10.37 3.47 -35.42
CA ASP A 325 -9.32 4.44 -35.09
C ASP A 325 -7.93 4.00 -35.55
N ILE A 326 -7.74 2.72 -35.88
CA ILE A 326 -6.42 2.13 -36.10
C ILE A 326 -5.65 2.86 -37.19
N ASP A 327 -6.30 3.21 -38.30
CA ASP A 327 -5.64 3.93 -39.40
C ASP A 327 -5.08 5.28 -38.93
N ALA A 328 -5.85 6.02 -38.12
CA ALA A 328 -5.43 7.30 -37.58
C ALA A 328 -4.28 7.13 -36.57
N VAL A 329 -4.37 6.12 -35.70
CA VAL A 329 -3.38 5.80 -34.67
C VAL A 329 -2.05 5.36 -35.28
N VAL A 330 -2.08 4.45 -36.27
CA VAL A 330 -0.90 4.00 -37.01
C VAL A 330 -0.20 5.17 -37.71
N ASN A 331 -0.98 6.12 -38.26
CA ASN A 331 -0.43 7.32 -38.88
C ASN A 331 0.28 8.23 -37.86
N ILE A 332 -0.22 8.33 -36.62
CA ILE A 332 0.46 9.04 -35.54
C ILE A 332 1.72 8.28 -35.14
N GLU A 333 1.62 6.98 -34.89
CA GLU A 333 2.71 6.08 -34.46
C GLU A 333 3.91 6.16 -35.42
N ARG A 334 3.68 6.08 -36.73
CA ARG A 334 4.73 6.21 -37.77
C ARG A 334 5.45 7.55 -37.75
N ARG A 335 4.81 8.61 -37.26
CA ARG A 335 5.39 9.96 -37.18
C ARG A 335 6.17 10.20 -35.88
N VAL A 336 5.91 9.41 -34.83
CA VAL A 336 6.49 9.63 -33.50
C VAL A 336 7.48 8.56 -33.08
N GLN A 337 7.38 7.34 -33.63
CA GLN A 337 8.31 6.24 -33.34
C GLN A 337 9.26 5.96 -34.49
N SER A 338 10.50 5.62 -34.13
CA SER A 338 11.51 5.16 -35.10
C SER A 338 11.23 3.75 -35.62
N HIS A 339 10.55 2.92 -34.82
CA HIS A 339 10.16 1.55 -35.14
C HIS A 339 8.67 1.35 -34.78
N PRO A 340 7.76 1.87 -35.62
CA PRO A 340 6.34 1.94 -35.30
C PRO A 340 5.68 0.56 -35.27
N TRP A 341 4.72 0.38 -34.36
CA TRP A 341 3.80 -0.76 -34.44
C TRP A 341 3.02 -0.79 -35.76
N THR A 342 2.75 -2.00 -36.25
CA THR A 342 1.96 -2.22 -37.45
C THR A 342 0.47 -2.19 -37.14
N GLU A 343 -0.37 -2.03 -38.17
CA GLU A 343 -1.83 -2.13 -38.06
C GLU A 343 -2.26 -3.45 -37.39
N GLY A 344 -1.61 -4.57 -37.75
CA GLY A 344 -1.84 -5.87 -37.13
C GLY A 344 -1.57 -5.87 -35.63
N ASN A 345 -0.50 -5.22 -35.16
CA ASN A 345 -0.21 -5.15 -33.72
C ASN A 345 -1.28 -4.40 -32.93
N PHE A 346 -1.81 -3.30 -33.47
CA PHE A 346 -2.92 -2.59 -32.84
C PHE A 346 -4.20 -3.44 -32.83
N ARG A 347 -4.51 -4.11 -33.95
CA ARG A 347 -5.68 -4.98 -34.05
C ARG A 347 -5.63 -6.14 -33.07
N ASP A 348 -4.47 -6.79 -32.95
CA ASP A 348 -4.23 -7.89 -32.02
C ASP A 348 -4.36 -7.42 -30.56
N ALA A 349 -3.80 -6.25 -30.24
CA ALA A 349 -3.91 -5.68 -28.89
C ALA A 349 -5.36 -5.35 -28.50
N LEU A 350 -6.15 -4.78 -29.41
CA LEU A 350 -7.57 -4.53 -29.16
C LEU A 350 -8.35 -5.84 -28.96
N ASN A 351 -8.07 -6.85 -29.78
CA ASN A 351 -8.70 -8.17 -29.66
C ASN A 351 -8.32 -8.90 -28.36
N ALA A 352 -7.09 -8.69 -27.88
CA ALA A 352 -6.59 -9.21 -26.60
C ALA A 352 -7.12 -8.44 -25.38
N GLY A 353 -7.92 -7.40 -25.58
CA GLY A 353 -8.54 -6.63 -24.48
C GLY A 353 -7.60 -5.62 -23.82
N TYR A 354 -6.57 -5.14 -24.52
CA TYR A 354 -5.65 -4.15 -23.96
C TYR A 354 -6.36 -2.83 -23.66
N GLU A 355 -5.85 -2.10 -22.67
CA GLU A 355 -6.39 -0.82 -22.27
C GLU A 355 -5.93 0.28 -23.24
N ALA A 356 -6.71 0.47 -24.30
CA ALA A 356 -6.44 1.35 -25.44
C ALA A 356 -7.36 2.59 -25.46
N TRP A 357 -6.76 3.78 -25.60
CA TRP A 357 -7.47 5.06 -25.57
C TRP A 357 -7.02 6.00 -26.69
N VAL A 358 -7.94 6.83 -27.18
CA VAL A 358 -7.67 7.91 -28.14
C VAL A 358 -8.16 9.25 -27.60
N VAL A 359 -7.43 10.30 -27.96
CA VAL A 359 -7.81 11.70 -27.74
C VAL A 359 -8.21 12.29 -29.08
N CYS A 360 -9.40 12.88 -29.14
CA CYS A 360 -9.97 13.48 -30.34
C CYS A 360 -10.11 15.00 -30.17
N HIS A 361 -9.79 15.75 -31.23
CA HIS A 361 -10.14 17.17 -31.36
C HIS A 361 -10.99 17.34 -32.61
N ALA A 362 -12.24 17.82 -32.47
CA ALA A 362 -13.20 17.93 -33.57
C ALA A 362 -13.26 16.65 -34.45
N ASP A 363 -13.49 15.51 -33.80
CA ASP A 363 -13.55 14.15 -34.38
C ASP A 363 -12.25 13.61 -35.02
N GLN A 364 -11.16 14.39 -35.03
CA GLN A 364 -9.85 13.90 -35.45
C GLN A 364 -9.08 13.30 -34.26
N VAL A 365 -8.61 12.07 -34.40
CA VAL A 365 -7.65 11.48 -33.44
C VAL A 365 -6.33 12.25 -33.50
N VAL A 366 -5.90 12.79 -32.35
CA VAL A 366 -4.69 13.60 -32.19
C VAL A 366 -3.66 12.96 -31.23
N ALA A 367 -4.09 12.02 -30.40
CA ALA A 367 -3.20 11.23 -29.55
C ALA A 367 -3.80 9.87 -29.21
N PHE A 368 -2.97 8.93 -28.77
CA PHE A 368 -3.38 7.61 -28.34
C PHE A 368 -2.47 7.03 -27.25
N SER A 369 -2.99 6.09 -26.49
CA SER A 369 -2.22 5.26 -25.56
C SER A 369 -2.69 3.81 -25.60
N LEU A 370 -1.77 2.92 -25.24
CA LEU A 370 -2.00 1.48 -25.16
C LEU A 370 -1.30 0.94 -23.92
N GLN A 371 -2.06 0.28 -23.06
CA GLN A 371 -1.57 -0.33 -21.82
C GLN A 371 -1.96 -1.81 -21.76
N LEU A 372 -1.04 -2.63 -21.28
CA LEU A 372 -1.32 -4.00 -20.87
C LEU A 372 -1.54 -4.00 -19.35
N MET A 373 -2.71 -4.43 -18.90
CA MET A 373 -3.02 -4.60 -17.49
C MET A 373 -2.56 -5.99 -17.06
N ALA A 374 -1.51 -6.08 -16.23
CA ALA A 374 -1.10 -7.31 -15.58
C ALA A 374 -1.59 -7.31 -14.11
N PRO A 375 -1.62 -8.47 -13.42
CA PRO A 375 -2.19 -8.59 -12.07
C PRO A 375 -1.56 -7.67 -11.02
N ASP A 376 -0.27 -7.37 -11.14
CA ASP A 376 0.50 -6.65 -10.11
C ASP A 376 1.03 -5.28 -10.60
N VAL A 377 1.01 -5.03 -11.91
CA VAL A 377 1.56 -3.81 -12.53
C VAL A 377 0.91 -3.57 -13.88
N ALA A 378 0.60 -2.32 -14.21
CA ALA A 378 0.21 -1.99 -15.57
C ALA A 378 1.43 -1.56 -16.40
N HIS A 379 1.52 -2.11 -17.61
CA HIS A 379 2.59 -1.79 -18.54
C HIS A 379 2.09 -0.80 -19.59
N LEU A 380 2.60 0.44 -19.57
CA LEU A 380 2.39 1.39 -20.65
C LEU A 380 3.26 1.02 -21.85
N LEU A 381 2.64 0.45 -22.88
CA LEU A 381 3.31 -0.04 -24.06
C LEU A 381 3.57 1.07 -25.07
N LEU A 382 2.56 1.91 -25.33
CA LEU A 382 2.63 2.99 -26.29
C LEU A 382 1.90 4.22 -25.76
N ILE A 383 2.49 5.38 -26.01
CA ILE A 383 1.81 6.68 -25.91
C ILE A 383 2.35 7.58 -27.02
N GLY A 384 1.43 8.15 -27.80
CA GLY A 384 1.78 8.93 -28.99
C GLY A 384 0.89 10.15 -29.12
N VAL A 385 1.51 11.31 -29.37
CA VAL A 385 0.81 12.57 -29.66
C VAL A 385 1.26 13.06 -31.03
N LYS A 386 0.31 13.34 -31.92
CA LYS A 386 0.57 13.88 -33.26
C LYS A 386 1.48 15.12 -33.15
N PRO A 387 2.55 15.26 -33.99
CA PRO A 387 3.56 16.31 -33.83
C PRO A 387 3.00 17.74 -33.67
N ASP A 388 1.97 18.08 -34.47
CA ASP A 388 1.34 19.41 -34.47
C ASP A 388 0.56 19.71 -33.17
N TRP A 389 0.36 18.68 -32.34
CA TRP A 389 -0.38 18.69 -31.08
C TRP A 389 0.52 18.46 -29.85
N GLN A 390 1.83 18.30 -30.04
CA GLN A 390 2.79 18.13 -28.94
C GLN A 390 2.96 19.43 -28.15
N SER A 391 3.48 19.30 -26.92
CA SER A 391 3.73 20.43 -26.00
C SER A 391 2.49 21.27 -25.63
N LYS A 392 1.29 20.76 -25.89
CA LYS A 392 -0.01 21.37 -25.52
C LYS A 392 -0.68 20.69 -24.31
N GLY A 393 0.06 19.88 -23.54
CA GLY A 393 -0.45 19.16 -22.38
C GLY A 393 -1.17 17.83 -22.67
N ILE A 394 -1.46 17.51 -23.95
CA ILE A 394 -2.22 16.30 -24.33
C ILE A 394 -1.56 15.00 -23.86
N GLY A 395 -0.24 14.86 -24.04
CA GLY A 395 0.47 13.67 -23.58
C GLY A 395 0.42 13.49 -22.07
N GLY A 396 0.47 14.60 -21.31
CA GLY A 396 0.34 14.57 -19.86
C GLY A 396 -1.07 14.19 -19.41
N GLY A 397 -2.10 14.79 -20.02
CA GLY A 397 -3.49 14.45 -19.73
C GLY A 397 -3.83 12.99 -20.09
N LEU A 398 -3.24 12.45 -21.16
CA LEU A 398 -3.44 11.05 -21.55
C LEU A 398 -2.69 10.07 -20.66
N LEU A 399 -1.48 10.42 -20.19
CA LEU A 399 -0.76 9.64 -19.18
C LEU A 399 -1.54 9.61 -17.87
N ALA A 400 -2.01 10.78 -17.41
CA ALA A 400 -2.87 10.93 -16.24
C ALA A 400 -4.15 10.10 -16.34
N TRP A 401 -4.82 10.13 -17.50
CA TRP A 401 -5.99 9.30 -17.78
C TRP A 401 -5.69 7.81 -17.67
N GLY A 402 -4.53 7.40 -18.19
CA GLY A 402 -4.01 6.04 -18.03
C GLY A 402 -3.85 5.67 -16.57
N GLU A 403 -3.11 6.45 -15.79
CA GLU A 403 -2.90 6.25 -14.35
C GLU A 403 -4.22 6.11 -13.57
N GLU A 404 -5.26 6.85 -13.93
CA GLU A 404 -6.58 6.74 -13.31
C GLU A 404 -7.27 5.39 -13.59
N ARG A 405 -7.02 4.76 -14.74
CA ARG A 405 -7.53 3.41 -15.04
C ARG A 405 -6.86 2.33 -14.21
N LEU A 406 -5.57 2.51 -13.89
CA LEU A 406 -4.84 1.61 -13.00
C LEU A 406 -5.45 1.62 -11.61
N LEU A 407 -5.68 2.82 -11.06
CA LEU A 407 -6.28 2.99 -9.73
C LEU A 407 -7.68 2.40 -9.64
N GLN A 408 -8.50 2.56 -10.69
CA GLN A 408 -9.82 1.92 -10.77
C GLN A 408 -9.76 0.39 -10.78
N GLN A 409 -8.64 -0.18 -11.25
CA GLN A 409 -8.36 -1.61 -11.21
C GLN A 409 -7.54 -2.03 -9.97
N GLN A 410 -7.37 -1.12 -9.00
CA GLN A 410 -6.60 -1.33 -7.76
C GLN A 410 -5.13 -1.68 -8.01
N LEU A 411 -4.58 -1.27 -9.15
CA LEU A 411 -3.15 -1.34 -9.43
C LEU A 411 -2.47 -0.06 -8.95
N ASP A 412 -1.39 -0.23 -8.19
CA ASP A 412 -0.65 0.86 -7.55
C ASP A 412 0.66 1.19 -8.26
N SER A 413 0.95 0.57 -9.42
CA SER A 413 2.18 0.86 -10.16
C SER A 413 2.04 0.76 -11.69
N GLN A 414 2.74 1.66 -12.38
CA GLN A 414 2.89 1.69 -13.83
C GLN A 414 4.35 1.51 -14.23
N LEU A 415 4.61 0.63 -15.19
CA LEU A 415 5.93 0.38 -15.77
C LEU A 415 5.95 0.75 -17.25
N LEU A 416 7.09 1.22 -17.75
CA LEU A 416 7.34 1.47 -19.17
C LEU A 416 8.81 1.30 -19.55
N GLU A 417 9.07 1.13 -20.85
CA GLU A 417 10.40 1.21 -21.42
C GLU A 417 10.58 2.47 -22.26
N VAL A 418 11.76 3.08 -22.16
CA VAL A 418 12.14 4.21 -23.00
C VAL A 418 13.55 4.04 -23.55
N ARG A 419 13.77 4.47 -24.80
CA ARG A 419 15.10 4.52 -25.41
C ARG A 419 15.98 5.54 -24.67
N PRO A 420 17.21 5.18 -24.24
CA PRO A 420 18.17 6.12 -23.67
C PRO A 420 18.44 7.35 -24.55
N SER A 421 18.36 7.19 -25.88
CA SER A 421 18.49 8.28 -26.84
C SER A 421 17.30 9.26 -26.86
N ASN A 422 16.14 8.91 -26.30
CA ASN A 422 14.95 9.75 -26.29
C ASN A 422 14.90 10.65 -25.04
N ALA A 423 15.82 11.62 -24.98
CA ALA A 423 15.93 12.55 -23.85
C ALA A 423 14.63 13.32 -23.57
N GLY A 424 13.84 13.62 -24.60
CA GLY A 424 12.54 14.28 -24.47
C GLY A 424 11.52 13.44 -23.71
N ALA A 425 11.37 12.16 -24.09
CA ALA A 425 10.47 11.23 -23.38
C ALA A 425 10.96 10.96 -21.95
N ILE A 426 12.26 10.80 -21.74
CA ILE A 426 12.83 10.62 -20.39
C ILE A 426 12.51 11.82 -19.49
N ALA A 427 12.71 13.05 -19.98
CA ALA A 427 12.39 14.26 -19.24
C ALA A 427 10.88 14.41 -18.98
N PHE A 428 10.06 14.00 -19.95
CA PHE A 428 8.60 13.95 -19.81
C PHE A 428 8.19 12.98 -18.68
N TYR A 429 8.63 11.73 -18.70
CA TYR A 429 8.26 10.73 -17.69
C TYR A 429 8.79 11.09 -16.30
N ARG A 430 10.03 11.57 -16.19
CA ARG A 430 10.58 12.03 -14.89
C ARG A 430 9.78 13.16 -14.27
N ARG A 431 9.28 14.10 -15.08
CA ARG A 431 8.39 15.18 -14.61
C ARG A 431 7.07 14.64 -14.05
N TRP A 432 6.62 13.50 -14.57
CA TRP A 432 5.42 12.81 -14.13
C TRP A 432 5.65 11.81 -12.99
N GLY A 433 6.86 11.77 -12.41
CA GLY A 433 7.17 10.95 -11.23
C GLY A 433 7.71 9.55 -11.55
N TYR A 434 8.09 9.28 -12.80
CA TYR A 434 8.69 7.99 -13.16
C TYR A 434 10.18 7.95 -12.84
N GLU A 435 10.59 6.88 -12.16
CA GLU A 435 11.97 6.62 -11.78
C GLU A 435 12.55 5.45 -12.57
N GLN A 436 13.85 5.49 -12.82
CA GLN A 436 14.52 4.39 -13.52
C GLN A 436 14.85 3.26 -12.54
N ILE A 437 14.26 2.10 -12.78
CA ILE A 437 14.45 0.90 -11.94
C ILE A 437 15.38 -0.12 -12.57
N GLY A 438 15.67 -0.01 -13.87
CA GLY A 438 16.49 -1.00 -14.55
C GLY A 438 16.85 -0.67 -15.99
N VAL A 439 17.54 -1.61 -16.62
CA VAL A 439 17.95 -1.56 -18.02
C VAL A 439 17.72 -2.93 -18.66
N ARG A 440 16.96 -2.98 -19.77
CA ARG A 440 16.84 -4.16 -20.63
C ARG A 440 17.87 -4.06 -21.75
N LYS A 441 18.85 -4.97 -21.74
CA LYS A 441 19.95 -4.94 -22.71
C LYS A 441 19.45 -5.33 -24.10
N GLY A 442 19.83 -4.55 -25.10
CA GLY A 442 19.52 -4.81 -26.51
C GLY A 442 18.02 -4.93 -26.82
N TYR A 443 17.18 -4.22 -26.08
CA TYR A 443 15.73 -4.31 -26.19
C TYR A 443 15.19 -3.73 -27.50
N TYR A 444 15.76 -2.61 -27.95
CA TYR A 444 15.28 -1.93 -29.13
C TYR A 444 16.18 -2.24 -30.34
N PRO A 445 15.67 -2.93 -31.37
CA PRO A 445 16.44 -3.12 -32.60
C PRO A 445 16.63 -1.78 -33.31
N ASP A 446 17.79 -1.60 -33.97
CA ASP A 446 18.09 -0.41 -34.79
C ASP A 446 17.95 -0.67 -36.31
N GLY A 447 17.51 -1.87 -36.69
CA GLY A 447 17.36 -2.30 -38.07
C GLY A 447 18.68 -2.49 -38.84
N ARG A 448 19.84 -2.27 -38.21
CA ARG A 448 21.20 -2.34 -38.79
C ARG A 448 22.08 -3.37 -38.08
N GLY A 449 21.46 -4.30 -37.34
CA GLY A 449 22.15 -5.37 -36.61
C GLY A 449 22.74 -4.93 -35.27
N ARG A 450 22.44 -3.72 -34.79
CA ARG A 450 22.71 -3.30 -33.41
C ARG A 450 21.39 -3.16 -32.66
N SER A 451 21.49 -3.17 -31.35
CA SER A 451 20.35 -3.02 -30.46
C SER A 451 20.67 -1.97 -29.43
N GLU A 452 19.75 -1.04 -29.22
CA GLU A 452 19.79 -0.08 -28.15
C GLU A 452 19.17 -0.69 -26.89
N ASP A 453 19.75 -0.41 -25.73
CA ASP A 453 19.15 -0.78 -24.46
C ASP A 453 17.83 -0.03 -24.24
N ALA A 454 16.97 -0.53 -23.35
CA ALA A 454 15.83 0.21 -22.85
C ALA A 454 16.02 0.54 -21.38
N TRP A 455 15.76 1.78 -20.99
CA TRP A 455 15.58 2.11 -19.58
C TRP A 455 14.18 1.70 -19.17
N VAL A 456 14.09 0.90 -18.11
CA VAL A 456 12.82 0.53 -17.48
C VAL A 456 12.52 1.58 -16.45
N LEU A 457 11.43 2.32 -16.67
CA LEU A 457 10.92 3.29 -15.72
C LEU A 457 9.69 2.75 -15.01
N GLN A 458 9.54 3.07 -13.74
CA GLN A 458 8.36 2.71 -12.94
C GLN A 458 7.90 3.93 -12.13
N LYS A 459 6.60 4.01 -11.89
CA LYS A 459 5.98 4.95 -10.97
C LYS A 459 5.00 4.19 -10.07
N ALA A 460 5.04 4.46 -8.77
CA ALA A 460 3.95 4.12 -7.87
C ALA A 460 2.80 5.13 -8.08
N VAL A 461 1.61 4.65 -8.42
CA VAL A 461 0.42 5.46 -8.64
C VAL A 461 -0.44 5.35 -7.40
N VAL A 462 -0.54 6.45 -6.67
CA VAL A 462 -1.37 6.54 -5.45
C VAL A 462 -2.63 7.37 -5.73
N SER A 463 -3.74 6.95 -5.13
CA SER A 463 -5.05 7.61 -5.19
C SER A 463 -4.99 9.04 -4.70
#